data_AF-A0A951MNK0-F1
#
_entry.id   AF-A0A951MNK0-F1
#
_cell.length_a   1.000
_cell.length_b   1.000
_cell.length_c   1.000
_cell.angle_alpha   90.00
_cell.angle_beta   90.00
_cell.angle_gamma   90.00
#
_symmetry.space_group_name_H-M   'P 1'
#
loop_
_entity.id
_entity.type
_entity.pdbx_description
1 polymer ?
#
loop_
_entity_poly.entity_id
_entity_poly.type
_entity_poly.pdbx_seq_one_letter_code
_entity_poly.pdbx_strand_id
1 'polypeptide(L)' 'LGVADAAAQRPPPPRRPALGVNPYAAVPPRPQPMRTNREETPAPAPAAAGPAVGRNDPCPCGSGRKYKQCHGRNA' A
#
# COMPACT_ATOMS: atom_id res chain seq x y z
N LEU A 1 4.93 -52.67 3.37
CA LEU A 1 5.58 -52.27 4.64
C LEU A 1 6.90 -51.61 4.27
N GLY A 2 7.16 -50.31 4.37
CA GLY A 2 6.44 -49.20 4.99
C GLY A 2 6.92 -47.88 4.39
N VAL A 3 6.03 -46.89 4.39
CA VAL A 3 6.31 -45.50 4.04
C VAL A 3 6.66 -44.77 5.34
N ALA A 4 7.91 -44.35 5.50
CA ALA A 4 8.29 -43.48 6.61
C ALA A 4 7.97 -42.04 6.20
N ASP A 5 7.08 -41.44 6.98
CA ASP A 5 6.40 -40.17 6.78
C ASP A 5 7.39 -38.97 6.78
N ALA A 6 7.47 -38.23 5.67
CA ALA A 6 8.39 -37.11 5.44
C ALA A 6 7.94 -35.79 6.10
N ALA A 7 7.18 -35.82 7.20
CA ALA A 7 6.65 -34.61 7.83
C ALA A 7 7.64 -33.89 8.78
N ALA A 8 8.83 -34.46 9.04
CA ALA A 8 9.67 -34.03 10.18
C ALA A 8 10.81 -33.04 9.89
N GLN A 9 10.99 -32.50 8.68
CA GLN A 9 12.18 -31.69 8.34
C GLN A 9 11.94 -30.23 7.94
N ARG A 10 10.83 -29.62 8.37
CA ARG A 10 10.71 -28.15 8.27
C ARG A 10 11.08 -27.51 9.61
N PRO A 11 12.18 -26.73 9.69
CA PRO A 11 12.49 -25.99 10.91
C PRO A 11 11.33 -25.03 11.22
N PRO A 12 10.99 -24.84 12.51
CA PRO A 12 9.90 -23.95 12.89
C PRO A 12 10.20 -22.51 12.44
N PRO A 13 9.19 -21.73 12.04
CA PRO A 13 9.38 -20.34 11.68
C PRO A 13 9.91 -19.54 12.90
N PRO A 14 10.64 -18.43 12.66
CA PRO A 14 11.11 -17.59 13.75
C PRO A 14 9.92 -17.09 14.58
N ARG A 15 10.10 -17.03 15.91
CA ARG A 15 9.07 -16.54 16.82
C ARG A 15 8.81 -15.06 16.51
N ARG A 16 7.53 -14.70 16.35
CA ARG A 16 7.12 -13.30 16.24
C ARG A 16 7.57 -12.55 17.50
N PRO A 17 8.08 -11.32 17.39
CA PRO A 17 8.44 -10.53 18.55
C PRO A 17 7.18 -10.25 19.39
N ALA A 18 7.36 -9.99 20.69
CA ALA A 18 6.23 -9.71 21.59
C ALA A 18 5.41 -8.51 21.06
N LEU A 19 4.09 -8.57 21.23
CA LEU A 19 3.22 -7.45 20.87
C LEU A 19 3.70 -6.19 21.59
N GLY A 20 4.00 -5.13 20.82
CA GLY A 20 4.48 -3.86 21.36
C GLY A 20 6.00 -3.67 21.37
N VAL A 21 6.81 -4.67 20.99
CA VAL A 21 8.24 -4.44 20.70
C VAL A 21 8.46 -4.20 19.22
N ASN A 22 8.91 -3.00 18.87
CA ASN A 22 9.41 -2.71 17.53
C ASN A 22 10.92 -3.02 17.51
N PRO A 23 11.37 -4.09 16.83
CA PRO A 23 12.80 -4.44 16.77
C PRO A 23 13.66 -3.36 16.08
N TYR A 24 13.04 -2.38 15.42
CA TYR A 24 13.72 -1.25 14.76
C TYR A 24 13.71 0.05 15.57
N ALA A 25 13.18 0.07 16.79
CA ALA A 25 13.11 1.30 17.60
C ALA A 25 14.49 1.89 17.94
N ALA A 26 15.53 1.06 18.04
CA ALA A 26 16.89 1.49 18.35
C ALA A 26 17.75 1.83 17.10
N VAL A 27 17.20 1.67 15.89
CA VAL A 27 17.92 1.96 14.64
C VAL A 27 17.56 3.39 14.20
N PRO A 28 18.50 4.35 14.19
CA PRO A 28 18.21 5.69 13.71
C PRO A 28 17.84 5.64 12.22
N PRO A 29 16.81 6.39 11.78
CA PRO A 29 16.43 6.40 10.37
C PRO A 29 17.59 6.96 9.54
N ARG A 30 17.93 6.27 8.45
CA ARG A 30 18.86 6.82 7.46
C ARG A 30 18.22 8.07 6.84
N PRO A 31 18.93 9.21 6.73
CA PRO A 31 18.39 10.39 6.07
C PRO A 31 18.14 10.05 4.60
N GLN A 32 16.87 10.03 4.21
CA GLN A 32 16.47 9.83 2.82
C GLN A 32 16.43 11.20 2.14
N PRO A 33 17.09 11.38 0.98
CA PRO A 33 16.97 12.62 0.22
C PRO A 33 15.52 12.78 -0.26
N MET A 34 14.93 13.96 -0.05
CA MET A 34 13.62 14.28 -0.61
C MET A 34 13.71 14.25 -2.13
N ARG A 35 13.13 13.22 -2.74
CA ARG A 35 12.90 13.19 -4.18
C ARG A 35 11.60 13.94 -4.43
N THR A 36 11.66 14.95 -5.29
CA THR A 36 10.44 15.49 -5.89
C THR A 36 10.12 14.64 -7.11
N ASN A 37 8.85 14.44 -7.44
CA ASN A 37 8.43 13.70 -8.65
C ASN A 37 8.77 14.45 -9.96
N ARG A 38 9.70 15.41 -9.93
CA ARG A 38 10.12 16.17 -11.10
C ARG A 38 11.38 15.53 -11.68
N GLU A 39 11.17 14.51 -12.49
CA GLU A 39 12.13 14.09 -13.50
C GLU A 39 11.98 15.04 -14.71
N GLU A 40 13.08 15.43 -15.35
CA GLU A 40 13.11 16.42 -16.45
C GLU A 40 12.63 15.88 -17.81
N THR A 41 11.93 14.74 -17.80
CA THR A 41 11.30 14.18 -18.99
C THR A 41 10.02 14.94 -19.30
N PRO A 42 9.83 15.50 -20.51
CA PRO A 42 8.55 16.11 -20.87
C PRO A 42 7.48 15.03 -20.84
N ALA A 43 6.57 15.12 -19.87
CA ALA A 43 5.44 14.22 -19.76
C ALA A 43 4.59 14.31 -21.04
N PRO A 44 4.05 13.18 -21.55
CA PRO A 44 3.11 13.21 -22.67
C PRO A 44 1.93 14.12 -22.32
N ALA A 45 1.48 14.92 -23.31
CA ALA A 45 0.36 15.82 -23.12
C ALA A 45 -0.86 15.03 -22.58
N PRO A 46 -1.53 15.51 -21.52
CA PRO A 46 -2.69 14.82 -20.99
C PRO A 46 -3.77 14.74 -22.09
N ALA A 47 -4.22 13.53 -22.42
CA ALA A 47 -5.43 13.36 -23.21
C ALA A 47 -6.56 14.13 -22.50
N ALA A 48 -7.27 14.98 -23.24
CA ALA A 48 -8.37 15.78 -22.71
C ALA A 48 -9.57 14.89 -22.36
N ALA A 49 -9.44 14.09 -21.31
CA ALA A 49 -10.59 13.59 -20.57
C ALA A 49 -11.18 14.80 -19.82
N GLY A 50 -12.50 15.00 -19.93
CA GLY A 50 -13.20 15.99 -19.12
C GLY A 50 -12.92 15.79 -17.62
N PRO A 51 -13.35 16.74 -16.75
CA PRO A 51 -13.04 16.67 -15.32
C PRO A 51 -13.55 15.36 -14.71
N ALA A 52 -12.65 14.41 -14.50
CA ALA A 52 -12.94 13.18 -13.79
C ALA A 52 -13.21 13.55 -12.33
N VAL A 53 -14.29 13.02 -11.75
CA VAL A 53 -14.56 13.19 -10.32
C VAL A 53 -13.38 12.62 -9.55
N GLY A 54 -12.67 13.47 -8.82
CA GLY A 54 -11.53 13.08 -8.03
C GLY A 54 -11.95 12.11 -6.93
N ARG A 55 -11.08 11.16 -6.60
CA ARG A 55 -11.33 10.15 -5.56
C ARG A 55 -11.78 10.75 -4.22
N ASN A 56 -11.36 11.98 -3.91
CA ASN A 56 -11.67 12.67 -2.66
C ASN A 56 -12.81 13.68 -2.75
N ASP A 57 -13.31 13.98 -3.95
CA ASP A 57 -14.36 14.98 -4.16
C ASP A 57 -15.70 14.54 -3.57
N PRO A 58 -16.65 15.45 -3.30
CA PRO A 58 -18.00 15.08 -2.89
C PRO A 58 -18.63 14.16 -3.94
N CYS A 59 -19.28 13.09 -3.47
CA CYS A 59 -19.88 12.12 -4.37
C CYS A 59 -21.09 12.74 -5.11
N PRO A 60 -21.18 12.62 -6.45
CA PRO A 60 -22.22 13.27 -7.25
C PRO A 60 -23.65 12.75 -6.99
N CYS A 61 -23.81 11.70 -6.18
CA CYS A 61 -25.11 11.19 -5.75
C CYS A 61 -25.75 11.99 -4.60
N GLY A 62 -25.07 13.02 -4.08
CA GLY A 62 -25.60 13.86 -3.00
C GLY A 62 -25.50 13.25 -1.60
N SER A 63 -24.80 12.12 -1.41
CA SER A 63 -24.69 11.48 -0.08
C SER A 63 -23.84 12.23 0.94
N GLY A 64 -23.19 13.34 0.56
CA GLY A 64 -22.25 14.08 1.42
C GLY A 64 -20.91 13.37 1.70
N ARG A 65 -20.73 12.13 1.21
CA ARG A 65 -19.49 11.35 1.37
C ARG A 65 -18.49 11.66 0.25
N LYS A 66 -17.20 11.45 0.51
CA LYS A 66 -16.15 11.48 -0.52
C LYS A 66 -16.41 10.37 -1.56
N TYR A 67 -16.09 10.63 -2.83
CA TYR A 67 -16.31 9.69 -3.93
C TYR A 67 -15.75 8.29 -3.64
N LYS A 68 -14.52 8.19 -3.13
CA LYS A 68 -13.87 6.91 -2.72
C LYS A 68 -14.60 6.11 -1.64
N GLN A 69 -15.49 6.74 -0.89
CA GLN A 69 -16.25 6.11 0.19
C GLN A 69 -17.70 5.81 -0.21
N CYS A 70 -18.07 6.15 -1.44
CA CYS A 70 -19.40 5.94 -1.98
C CYS A 70 -19.28 5.18 -3.31
N HIS A 71 -19.59 5.84 -4.44
CA HIS A 71 -19.60 5.21 -5.76
C HIS A 71 -18.19 4.87 -6.27
N GLY A 72 -17.16 5.58 -5.81
CA GLY A 72 -15.75 5.31 -6.12
C GLY A 72 -15.09 4.28 -5.20
N ARG A 73 -15.86 3.51 -4.42
CA ARG A 73 -15.31 2.47 -3.52
C ARG A 73 -14.80 1.26 -4.30
N ASN A 74 -15.42 0.96 -5.44
CA ASN A 74 -15.09 -0.18 -6.31
C ASN A 74 -14.85 0.25 -7.78
N ALA A 75 -14.66 1.55 -8.02
CA ALA A 75 -14.32 2.09 -9.33
C ALA A 75 -12.80 2.08 -9.55
#